data_AF-A0A9J6DSP9-F1
#
_entry.id   AF-A0A9J6DSP9-F1
#
_cell.length_a   1.000
_cell.length_b   1.000
_cell.length_c   1.000
_cell.angle_alpha   90.00
_cell.angle_beta   90.00
_cell.angle_gamma   90.00
#
_symmetry.space_group_name_H-M   'P 1'
#
loop_
_entity.id
_entity.type
_entity.pdbx_description
1 polymer ?
#
loop_
_entity_poly.entity_id
_entity_poly.type
_entity_poly.pdbx_seq_one_letter_code
_entity_poly.pdbx_strand_id
1 'polypeptide(L)'
;MLPCNSSLTTTEEVRALLKHVDEVNICSCGPSPLEFPHVEPESGYIDVCQKWRHKKCCIILSGDFPSCEKCVNLANTFRTRKKRMEEEKRLSKPGRLRLPCNANAAALRRANYALKRSKKIAF
;
A
#
# COMPACT_ATOMS: atom_id res chain seq x y z
N MET A 1 -35.56 -10.59 0.95
CA MET A 1 -34.87 -11.51 0.04
C MET A 1 -35.85 -11.90 -1.04
N LEU A 2 -35.66 -11.44 -2.28
CA LEU A 2 -36.52 -11.83 -3.40
C LEU A 2 -36.16 -13.27 -3.85
N PRO A 3 -37.14 -14.15 -4.09
CA PRO A 3 -36.89 -15.51 -4.56
C PRO A 3 -36.30 -15.49 -5.97
N CYS A 4 -35.20 -16.20 -6.17
CA CYS A 4 -34.33 -16.04 -7.35
C CYS A 4 -34.81 -16.70 -8.66
N ASN A 5 -36.07 -17.16 -8.80
CA ASN A 5 -36.49 -17.96 -9.98
C ASN A 5 -37.95 -17.74 -10.44
N SER A 6 -38.57 -16.59 -10.19
CA SER A 6 -39.87 -16.26 -10.80
C SER A 6 -39.66 -15.43 -12.06
N SER A 7 -40.10 -15.96 -13.21
CA SER A 7 -40.25 -15.19 -14.44
C SER A 7 -41.04 -13.91 -14.16
N LEU A 8 -40.44 -12.74 -14.41
CA LEU A 8 -41.10 -11.43 -14.25
C LEU A 8 -42.24 -11.37 -15.27
N THR A 9 -43.48 -11.32 -14.78
CA THR A 9 -44.67 -11.42 -15.64
C THR A 9 -45.35 -10.08 -15.88
N THR A 10 -45.07 -9.08 -15.02
CA THR A 10 -45.73 -7.77 -15.07
C THR A 10 -44.73 -6.62 -15.12
N THR A 11 -45.18 -5.49 -15.67
CA THR A 11 -44.39 -4.25 -15.72
C THR A 11 -44.11 -3.67 -14.33
N GLU A 12 -45.01 -3.90 -13.39
CA GLU A 12 -44.94 -3.48 -12.00
C GLU A 12 -43.82 -4.21 -11.25
N GLU A 13 -43.66 -5.51 -11.49
CA GLU A 13 -42.56 -6.32 -10.94
C GLU A 13 -41.21 -5.84 -11.46
N VAL A 14 -41.10 -5.55 -12.76
CA VAL A 14 -39.88 -4.98 -13.34
C VAL A 14 -39.55 -3.63 -12.72
N ARG A 15 -40.55 -2.76 -12.52
CA ARG A 15 -40.35 -1.46 -11.88
C ARG A 15 -39.87 -1.61 -10.44
N ALA A 16 -40.47 -2.52 -9.67
CA ALA A 16 -40.06 -2.79 -8.29
C ALA A 16 -38.63 -3.33 -8.21
N LEU A 17 -38.25 -4.22 -9.13
CA LEU A 17 -36.88 -4.75 -9.22
C LEU A 17 -35.88 -3.65 -9.55
N LEU A 18 -36.15 -2.82 -10.57
CA LEU A 18 -35.27 -1.71 -10.94
C LEU A 18 -35.07 -0.74 -9.78
N LYS A 19 -36.15 -0.41 -9.05
CA LYS A 19 -36.07 0.42 -7.85
C LYS A 19 -35.18 -0.23 -6.79
N HIS A 20 -35.31 -1.53 -6.58
CA HIS A 20 -34.48 -2.25 -5.62
C HIS A 20 -33.00 -2.26 -6.03
N VAL A 21 -32.70 -2.42 -7.33
CA VAL A 21 -31.32 -2.35 -7.85
C VAL A 21 -30.74 -0.94 -7.65
N ASP A 22 -31.53 0.11 -7.87
CA ASP A 22 -31.11 1.49 -7.69
C ASP A 22 -30.82 1.83 -6.21
N GLU A 23 -31.52 1.15 -5.28
CA GLU A 23 -31.29 1.24 -3.83
C GLU A 23 -30.05 0.44 -3.36
N VAL A 24 -29.41 -0.38 -4.21
CA VAL A 24 -28.22 -1.15 -3.83
C VAL A 24 -27.01 -0.23 -3.70
N ASN A 25 -26.56 -0.02 -2.46
CA ASN A 25 -25.34 0.72 -2.20
C ASN A 25 -24.10 -0.10 -2.56
N ILE A 26 -23.40 0.34 -3.61
CA ILE A 26 -22.14 -0.25 -4.06
C ILE A 26 -20.96 0.48 -3.43
N CYS A 27 -20.02 -0.26 -2.86
CA CYS A 27 -18.80 0.30 -2.30
C CYS A 27 -17.98 1.06 -3.36
N SER A 28 -17.81 2.36 -3.15
CA SER A 28 -17.14 3.33 -4.03
C SER A 28 -15.59 3.29 -4.03
N CYS A 29 -15.03 2.27 -3.39
CA CYS A 29 -13.60 2.02 -3.24
C CYS A 29 -12.87 3.05 -2.35
N GLY A 30 -11.59 2.77 -2.11
CA GLY A 30 -10.66 3.64 -1.40
C GLY A 30 -10.01 4.71 -2.31
N PRO A 31 -8.81 5.18 -1.94
CA PRO A 31 -8.15 6.32 -2.58
C PRO A 31 -7.74 6.05 -4.03
N SER A 32 -7.43 7.12 -4.77
CA SER A 32 -6.90 7.02 -6.12
C SER A 32 -5.48 6.46 -6.10
N PRO A 33 -5.10 5.59 -7.06
CA PRO A 33 -3.71 5.14 -7.23
C PRO A 33 -2.73 6.30 -7.47
N LEU A 34 -3.21 7.41 -8.03
CA LEU A 34 -2.41 8.61 -8.29
C LEU A 34 -1.96 9.33 -7.00
N GLU A 35 -2.68 9.15 -5.89
CA GLU A 35 -2.29 9.72 -4.58
C GLU A 35 -1.13 8.96 -3.95
N PHE A 36 -0.97 7.69 -4.31
CA PHE A 36 0.02 6.77 -3.75
C PHE A 36 0.75 6.01 -4.87
N PRO A 37 1.44 6.72 -5.78
CA PRO A 37 2.25 6.06 -6.79
C PRO A 37 3.34 5.27 -6.06
N HIS A 38 3.54 4.00 -6.42
CA HIS A 38 4.51 3.09 -5.81
C HIS A 38 4.12 2.41 -4.49
N VAL A 39 2.88 2.54 -4.02
CA VAL A 39 2.39 1.69 -2.93
C VAL A 39 1.75 0.43 -3.52
N GLU A 40 2.34 -0.74 -3.25
CA GLU A 40 1.81 -2.05 -3.66
C GLU A 40 1.30 -2.84 -2.44
N PRO A 41 0.12 -2.49 -1.90
CA PRO A 41 -0.43 -3.15 -0.74
C PRO A 41 -0.83 -4.60 -1.05
N GLU A 42 -0.40 -5.54 -0.23
CA GLU A 42 -0.93 -6.91 -0.30
C GLU A 42 -2.42 -6.96 0.05
N SER A 43 -2.96 -5.92 0.70
CA SER A 43 -4.32 -5.83 1.18
C SER A 43 -5.34 -5.34 0.14
N GLY A 44 -4.92 -4.91 -1.05
CA GLY A 44 -5.82 -4.36 -2.07
C GLY A 44 -5.38 -4.57 -3.51
N TYR A 45 -6.23 -4.13 -4.44
CA TYR A 45 -6.02 -4.12 -5.89
C TYR A 45 -6.68 -2.88 -6.50
N ILE A 46 -6.32 -2.52 -7.73
CA ILE A 46 -6.99 -1.44 -8.47
C ILE A 46 -8.20 -2.03 -9.18
N ASP A 47 -9.38 -1.52 -8.86
CA ASP A 47 -10.65 -1.98 -9.44
C ASP A 47 -10.94 -1.28 -10.78
N VAL A 48 -11.98 -1.73 -11.49
CA VAL A 48 -12.43 -1.15 -12.77
C VAL A 48 -12.71 0.35 -12.70
N CYS A 49 -13.06 0.87 -11.53
CA CYS A 49 -13.26 2.29 -11.27
C CYS A 49 -11.95 3.08 -11.11
N GLN A 50 -10.77 2.49 -11.40
CA GLN A 50 -9.46 3.11 -11.22
C GLN A 50 -9.21 3.62 -9.79
N LYS A 51 -9.72 2.87 -8.80
CA LYS A 51 -9.57 3.14 -7.37
C LYS A 51 -9.12 1.89 -6.63
N TRP A 52 -8.44 2.07 -5.51
CA TRP A 52 -8.00 0.95 -4.67
C TRP A 52 -9.18 0.29 -3.96
N ARG A 53 -9.36 -1.02 -4.14
CA ARG A 53 -10.32 -1.84 -3.42
C ARG A 53 -9.57 -2.86 -2.57
N HIS A 54 -10.01 -3.09 -1.33
CA HIS A 54 -9.38 -4.14 -0.51
C HIS A 54 -9.85 -5.53 -0.97
N LYS A 55 -9.00 -6.55 -0.84
CA LYS A 55 -9.23 -7.88 -1.44
C LYS A 55 -10.51 -8.60 -0.99
N LYS A 56 -11.02 -8.29 0.21
CA LYS A 56 -12.20 -8.93 0.82
C LYS A 56 -13.38 -7.96 0.90
N CYS A 57 -13.56 -7.16 -0.14
CA CYS A 57 -14.59 -6.12 -0.16
C CYS A 57 -15.97 -6.72 -0.43
N CYS A 58 -16.91 -6.50 0.49
CA CYS A 58 -18.32 -6.64 0.18
C CYS A 58 -18.68 -5.51 -0.78
N ILE A 59 -18.84 -5.83 -2.06
CA ILE A 59 -19.18 -4.87 -3.11
C ILE A 59 -20.53 -4.21 -2.78
N ILE A 60 -21.49 -5.01 -2.32
CA ILE A 60 -22.80 -4.56 -1.84
C ILE A 60 -22.68 -4.23 -0.35
N LEU A 61 -23.08 -3.02 0.02
CA LEU A 61 -23.06 -2.51 1.38
C LEU A 61 -24.46 -2.50 1.98
N SER A 62 -24.56 -2.94 3.23
CA SER A 62 -25.77 -2.78 4.04
C SER A 62 -25.68 -1.44 4.76
N GLY A 63 -26.38 -0.42 4.26
CA GLY A 63 -26.45 0.92 4.86
C GLY A 63 -25.90 2.03 3.95
N ASP A 64 -25.98 3.27 4.42
CA ASP A 64 -25.79 4.48 3.60
C ASP A 64 -24.33 4.93 3.47
N PHE A 65 -23.38 4.07 3.84
CA PHE A 65 -21.97 4.41 3.71
C PHE A 65 -21.53 4.27 2.25
N PRO A 66 -20.84 5.26 1.69
CA PRO A 66 -20.39 5.19 0.31
C PRO A 66 -19.30 4.14 0.11
N SER A 67 -18.58 3.76 1.17
CA SER A 67 -17.51 2.78 1.14
C SER A 67 -17.45 1.99 2.42
N CYS A 68 -17.01 0.73 2.33
CA CYS A 68 -16.73 -0.04 3.52
C CYS A 68 -15.54 0.51 4.30
N GLU A 69 -15.52 0.25 5.61
CA GLU A 69 -14.48 0.71 6.52
C GLU A 69 -13.05 0.35 6.06
N LYS A 70 -12.87 -0.86 5.50
CA LYS A 70 -11.55 -1.32 5.04
C LYS A 70 -11.06 -0.55 3.81
N CYS A 71 -11.93 -0.24 2.85
CA CYS A 71 -11.57 0.60 1.70
C CYS A 71 -11.20 2.02 2.14
N VAL A 72 -11.94 2.60 3.09
CA VAL A 72 -11.64 3.91 3.67
C VAL A 72 -10.26 3.91 4.35
N ASN A 73 -9.95 2.85 5.10
CA ASN A 73 -8.69 2.71 5.83
C ASN A 73 -7.46 2.39 4.96
N LEU A 74 -7.63 2.12 3.67
CA LEU A 74 -6.50 1.92 2.76
C LEU A 74 -5.60 3.16 2.69
N ALA A 75 -6.17 4.37 2.69
CA ALA A 75 -5.40 5.61 2.66
C ALA A 75 -4.43 5.71 3.85
N ASN A 76 -4.89 5.38 5.06
CA ASN A 76 -4.05 5.37 6.27
C ASN A 76 -2.97 4.29 6.21
N THR A 77 -3.33 3.12 5.69
CA THR A 77 -2.37 2.02 5.46
C THR A 77 -1.27 2.45 4.48
N PHE A 78 -1.63 3.13 3.39
CA PHE A 78 -0.70 3.58 2.36
C PHE A 78 0.21 4.69 2.86
N ARG A 79 -0.33 5.68 3.59
CA ARG A 79 0.46 6.72 4.27
C ARG A 79 1.50 6.11 5.20
N THR A 80 1.10 5.13 6.00
CA THR A 80 2.00 4.44 6.94
C THR A 80 3.11 3.69 6.19
N ARG A 81 2.76 2.97 5.13
CA ARG A 81 3.75 2.24 4.32
C ARG A 81 4.72 3.19 3.60
N LYS A 82 4.21 4.27 3.01
CA LYS A 82 5.04 5.31 2.39
C LYS A 82 6.06 5.87 3.39
N LYS A 83 5.63 6.22 4.60
CA LYS A 83 6.52 6.72 5.67
C LYS A 83 7.61 5.71 6.02
N ARG A 84 7.27 4.41 6.17
CA ARG A 84 8.25 3.35 6.44
C ARG A 84 9.27 3.19 5.30
N MET A 85 8.81 3.19 4.06
CA MET A 85 9.70 3.11 2.89
C MET A 85 10.65 4.31 2.80
N GLU A 86 10.20 5.51 3.16
CA GLU A 86 11.05 6.71 3.23
C GLU A 86 12.09 6.60 4.35
N GLU A 87 11.73 6.09 5.52
CA GLU A 87 12.65 5.86 6.64
C GLU A 87 13.70 4.80 6.31
N GLU A 88 13.30 3.66 5.74
CA GLU A 88 14.22 2.63 5.25
C GLU A 88 15.19 3.17 4.22
N LYS A 89 14.72 4.00 3.27
CA LYS A 89 15.61 4.68 2.31
C LYS A 89 16.59 5.64 2.99
N ARG A 90 16.22 6.28 4.10
CA ARG A 90 17.13 7.16 4.87
C ARG A 90 18.19 6.34 5.61
N LEU A 91 17.82 5.20 6.18
CA LEU A 91 18.73 4.29 6.90
C LEU A 91 19.63 3.48 5.96
N SER A 92 19.13 3.14 4.77
CA SER A 92 19.86 2.37 3.75
C SER A 92 20.82 3.23 2.94
N LYS A 93 20.72 4.57 3.02
CA LYS A 93 21.84 5.43 2.60
C LYS A 93 23.01 5.06 3.49
N PRO A 94 24.20 4.73 2.95
CA PRO A 94 25.36 4.47 3.77
C PRO A 94 25.59 5.71 4.62
N GLY A 95 25.15 5.63 5.88
CA GLY A 95 25.50 6.62 6.87
C GLY A 95 27.00 6.71 6.80
N ARG A 96 27.54 7.93 6.66
CA ARG A 96 28.93 8.13 7.06
C ARG A 96 28.97 7.63 8.50
N LEU A 97 29.49 6.42 8.71
CA LEU A 97 29.83 5.89 10.01
C LEU A 97 30.64 7.02 10.64
N ARG A 98 30.04 7.74 11.59
CA ARG A 98 30.80 8.65 12.43
C ARG A 98 31.67 7.73 13.25
N LEU A 99 32.89 7.51 12.75
CA LEU A 99 33.94 6.86 13.50
C LEU A 99 33.99 7.53 14.88
N PRO A 100 34.04 6.74 15.98
CA PRO A 100 34.20 7.28 17.31
C PRO A 100 35.35 8.30 17.30
N CYS A 101 35.12 9.50 17.84
CA CYS A 101 36.09 10.61 17.83
C CYS A 101 37.42 10.29 18.54
N ASN A 102 37.46 9.17 19.25
CA ASN A 102 38.55 8.61 20.02
C ASN A 102 39.34 7.51 19.28
N ALA A 103 38.98 7.15 18.05
CA ALA A 103 39.85 6.34 17.20
C ALA A 103 40.95 7.25 16.63
N ASN A 104 42.20 7.06 17.07
CA ASN A 104 43.37 7.76 16.53
C ASN A 104 43.50 7.49 15.01
N ALA A 105 42.84 8.31 14.19
CA ALA A 105 42.74 8.12 12.74
C ALA A 105 44.12 8.10 12.06
N ALA A 106 45.14 8.67 12.71
CA ALA A 106 46.53 8.56 12.29
C ALA A 106 47.11 7.15 12.50
N ALA A 107 46.80 6.48 13.62
CA ALA A 107 47.26 5.12 13.91
C ALA A 107 46.65 4.09 12.93
N LEU A 108 45.35 4.19 12.68
CA LEU A 108 44.65 3.35 11.69
C LEU A 108 45.17 3.56 10.26
N ARG A 109 45.49 4.81 9.88
CA ARG A 109 46.11 5.12 8.58
C ARG A 109 47.50 4.51 8.45
N ARG A 110 48.34 4.64 9.49
CA ARG A 110 49.68 4.02 9.52
C ARG A 110 49.61 2.50 9.43
N ALA A 111 48.71 1.85 10.17
CA ALA A 111 48.52 0.40 10.14
C ALA A 111 48.08 -0.09 8.74
N ASN A 112 47.13 0.61 8.11
CA ASN A 112 46.68 0.27 6.75
C ASN A 112 47.78 0.47 5.69
N TYR A 113 48.62 1.50 5.84
CA TYR A 113 49.73 1.73 4.92
C TYR A 113 50.81 0.63 5.07
N ALA A 114 51.12 0.23 6.30
CA ALA A 114 52.04 -0.87 6.58
C ALA A 114 51.56 -2.21 5.99
N LEU A 115 50.27 -2.54 6.17
CA LEU A 115 49.64 -3.74 5.60
C LEU A 115 49.64 -3.76 4.06
N LYS A 116 49.44 -2.60 3.43
CA LYS A 116 49.51 -2.50 1.97
C LYS A 116 50.94 -2.66 1.45
N ARG A 117 51.93 -2.20 2.21
CA ARG A 117 53.35 -2.32 1.85
C ARG A 117 53.84 -3.77 2.01
N SER A 118 53.45 -4.46 3.08
CA SER A 118 53.83 -5.87 3.27
C SER A 118 53.24 -6.77 2.18
N LYS A 119 51.99 -6.51 1.74
CA LYS A 119 51.37 -7.23 0.62
C LYS A 119 52.02 -6.94 -0.74
N LYS A 120 52.76 -5.84 -0.88
CA LYS A 120 53.44 -5.45 -2.12
C LYS A 120 54.85 -6.03 -2.26
N ILE A 121 55.40 -6.62 -1.19
CA ILE A 121 56.75 -7.21 -1.16
C ILE A 121 56.69 -8.74 -1.33
N ALA A 122 55.49 -9.32 -1.46
CA ALA A 122 55.25 -10.76 -1.62
C ALA A 122 55.04 -11.19 -3.09
N PHE A 123 55.79 -10.58 -4.03
CA PHE A 123 55.92 -11.01 -5.42
C PHE A 123 57.38 -10.83 -5.86
#